data_AF-F2SE00-F1
#
_entry.id   AF-F2SE00-F1
#
_cell.length_a   1.000
_cell.length_b   1.000
_cell.length_c   1.000
_cell.angle_alpha   90.00
_cell.angle_beta   90.00
_cell.angle_gamma   90.00
#
_symmetry.space_group_name_H-M   'P 1'
#
loop_
_entity.id
_entity.type
_entity.pdbx_description
1 polymer ?
#
loop_
_entity_poly.entity_id
_entity_poly.type
_entity_poly.pdbx_seq_one_letter_code
_entity_poly.pdbx_strand_id
1 'polypeptide(L)'
;MSMKSKRSLMKLLRQLMQQGNDQENEAESEVAQNMQFQELLKTKYRIPSDLFDPLLSLSLSLKSMDTTDSMDAIPNIKRHLSSIGVFGPGFGAVLAKWGGGAEFSQAACRACAVGGGIYALGKEIKKVDEITEGSESEKLHIYLTDDESVKSRYVVGSGWDLPEQIQRERVRPYSRLARAIMVVNSPLEILFPQTSENGPVPAGAVITIPSRNSDPPTYLLVHSSDTGECPTNQCIIYGYVLLPAERGKVVLENAVDNFLKSVDSKATVIWGAHFTQLGCLEREMAVNENIKGSHDNVFSFPAPALDLAFDDALIDQVKQVWKTIMGDEADENNFLKFDDREGTIDEEEANETT
;
A
#
# COMPACT_ATOMS: atom_id res chain seq x y z
N MET A 1 -3.58 -0.13 31.80
CA MET A 1 -3.73 1.30 31.42
C MET A 1 -4.35 2.07 32.57
N SER A 2 -3.87 3.29 32.89
CA SER A 2 -4.42 4.10 33.99
C SER A 2 -5.79 4.69 33.63
N MET A 3 -6.61 5.04 34.63
CA MET A 3 -7.91 5.71 34.42
C MET A 3 -7.76 7.08 33.73
N LYS A 4 -6.66 7.79 34.00
CA LYS A 4 -6.33 9.07 33.36
C LYS A 4 -6.03 8.85 31.87
N SER A 5 -5.16 7.90 31.55
CA SER A 5 -4.80 7.54 30.17
C SER A 5 -6.05 7.12 29.39
N LYS A 6 -6.89 6.24 29.97
CA LYS A 6 -8.16 5.82 29.35
C LYS A 6 -9.06 7.00 28.99
N ARG A 7 -9.23 7.95 29.91
CA ARG A 7 -10.10 9.13 29.69
C ARG A 7 -9.53 10.05 28.60
N SER A 8 -8.22 10.30 28.62
CA SER A 8 -7.55 11.11 27.61
C SER A 8 -7.66 10.47 26.22
N LEU A 9 -7.44 9.16 26.12
CA LEU A 9 -7.59 8.40 24.87
C LEU A 9 -9.01 8.50 24.32
N MET A 10 -10.03 8.21 25.13
CA MET A 10 -11.42 8.29 24.69
C MET A 10 -11.83 9.71 24.25
N LYS A 11 -11.27 10.74 24.89
CA LYS A 11 -11.50 12.12 24.47
C LYS A 11 -10.90 12.38 23.08
N LEU A 12 -9.65 11.97 22.85
CA LEU A 12 -8.98 12.12 21.56
C LEU A 12 -9.73 11.38 20.45
N LEU A 13 -10.05 10.10 20.65
CA LEU A 13 -10.73 9.29 19.63
C LEU A 13 -12.10 9.90 19.24
N ARG A 14 -12.86 10.40 20.23
CA ARG A 14 -14.13 11.12 19.95
C ARG A 14 -13.91 12.41 19.16
N GLN A 15 -12.90 13.20 19.52
CA GLN A 15 -12.57 14.43 18.79
C GLN A 15 -12.20 14.13 17.34
N LEU A 16 -11.37 13.10 17.10
CA LEU A 16 -10.97 12.70 15.75
C LEU A 16 -12.16 12.25 14.88
N MET A 17 -13.13 11.55 15.49
CA MET A 17 -14.36 11.12 14.81
C MET A 17 -15.35 12.27 14.54
N GLN A 18 -15.37 13.32 15.38
CA GLN A 18 -16.28 14.47 15.23
C GLN A 18 -15.79 15.50 14.21
N GLN A 19 -14.47 15.69 14.10
CA GLN A 19 -13.85 16.64 13.17
C GLN A 19 -14.03 16.28 11.68
N GLY A 20 -14.67 15.17 11.33
CA GLY A 20 -15.07 14.87 9.95
C GLY A 20 -16.30 15.65 9.46
N ASN A 21 -17.07 16.25 10.38
CA ASN A 21 -18.34 16.91 10.06
C ASN A 21 -18.34 18.44 10.19
N ASP A 22 -17.38 19.03 10.89
CA ASP A 22 -17.38 20.46 11.21
C ASP A 22 -16.16 21.16 10.60
N GLN A 23 -16.42 22.12 9.71
CA GLN A 23 -15.45 23.12 9.23
C GLN A 23 -15.08 24.08 10.38
N GLU A 24 -14.29 23.64 11.36
CA GLU A 24 -13.81 24.54 12.42
C GLU A 24 -12.30 24.87 12.30
N ASN A 25 -12.05 26.19 12.15
CA ASN A 25 -10.81 26.95 12.28
C ASN A 25 -9.59 26.48 11.46
N GLU A 26 -9.50 26.97 10.23
CA GLU A 26 -8.35 26.82 9.32
C GLU A 26 -7.00 27.14 9.97
N ALA A 27 -6.91 28.18 10.81
CA ALA A 27 -5.64 28.57 11.46
C ALA A 27 -5.16 27.58 12.55
N GLU A 28 -6.07 26.94 13.30
CA GLU A 28 -5.71 25.88 14.28
C GLU A 28 -5.46 24.54 13.60
N SER A 29 -6.04 24.35 12.41
CA SER A 29 -5.70 23.26 11.51
C SER A 29 -4.25 23.44 11.06
N GLU A 30 -3.90 24.53 10.37
CA GLU A 30 -2.56 24.80 9.79
C GLU A 30 -1.39 24.67 10.78
N VAL A 31 -1.54 25.15 12.01
CA VAL A 31 -0.49 25.01 13.04
C VAL A 31 -0.33 23.55 13.48
N ALA A 32 -1.42 22.79 13.56
CA ALA A 32 -1.37 21.35 13.84
C ALA A 32 -0.85 20.54 12.64
N GLN A 33 -1.00 21.05 11.41
CA GLN A 33 -0.50 20.42 10.18
C GLN A 33 1.04 20.45 10.07
N ASN A 34 1.72 21.37 10.77
CA ASN A 34 3.18 21.51 10.69
C ASN A 34 3.92 20.95 11.92
N MET A 35 3.22 20.27 12.83
CA MET A 35 3.81 19.71 14.05
C MET A 35 4.15 18.23 13.92
N GLN A 36 5.22 17.80 14.58
CA GLN A 36 5.50 16.38 14.80
C GLN A 36 4.42 15.75 15.68
N PHE A 37 4.08 14.49 15.40
CA PHE A 37 2.98 13.78 16.03
C PHE A 37 3.12 13.72 17.55
N GLN A 38 4.33 13.46 18.06
CA GLN A 38 4.61 13.51 19.48
C GLN A 38 4.32 14.87 20.11
N GLU A 39 4.70 15.95 19.44
CA GLU A 39 4.51 17.31 19.95
C GLU A 39 3.02 17.65 20.00
N LEU A 40 2.28 17.36 18.93
CA LEU A 40 0.85 17.57 18.85
C LEU A 40 0.10 16.83 19.97
N LEU A 41 0.46 15.56 20.22
CA LEU A 41 -0.13 14.77 21.29
C LEU A 41 0.17 15.35 22.68
N LYS A 42 1.39 15.85 22.92
CA LYS A 42 1.78 16.49 24.19
C LYS A 42 1.09 17.83 24.42
N THR A 43 1.09 18.71 23.42
CA THR A 43 0.73 20.11 23.59
C THR A 43 -0.77 20.33 23.43
N LYS A 44 -1.33 19.93 22.28
CA LYS A 44 -2.75 20.14 21.92
C LYS A 44 -3.66 19.17 22.67
N TYR A 45 -3.34 17.88 22.61
CA TYR A 45 -4.22 16.84 23.18
C TYR A 45 -3.88 16.46 24.62
N ARG A 46 -2.70 16.86 25.13
CA ARG A 46 -2.23 16.57 26.50
C ARG A 46 -2.29 15.07 26.83
N ILE A 47 -1.87 14.25 25.86
CA ILE A 47 -1.87 12.80 25.94
C ILE A 47 -0.68 12.32 26.78
N PRO A 48 -0.91 11.46 27.78
CA PRO A 48 0.16 10.77 28.51
C PRO A 48 1.07 9.94 27.60
N SER A 49 2.37 9.90 27.89
CA SER A 49 3.37 9.22 27.04
C SER A 49 3.21 7.70 26.95
N ASP A 50 2.50 7.06 27.90
CA ASP A 50 2.17 5.62 27.82
C ASP A 50 1.20 5.27 26.68
N LEU A 51 0.58 6.29 26.05
CA LEU A 51 -0.29 6.11 24.89
C LEU A 51 0.38 6.42 23.56
N PHE A 52 1.64 6.84 23.55
CA PHE A 52 2.33 7.22 22.33
C PHE A 52 2.53 6.03 21.39
N ASP A 53 3.11 4.95 21.89
CA ASP A 53 3.34 3.76 21.06
C ASP A 53 2.03 3.13 20.54
N PRO A 54 0.96 2.98 21.35
CA PRO A 54 -0.35 2.56 20.83
C PRO A 54 -0.92 3.48 19.75
N LEU A 55 -0.79 4.80 19.90
CA LEU A 55 -1.30 5.75 18.90
C LEU A 55 -0.45 5.76 17.62
N LEU A 56 0.87 5.62 17.73
CA LEU A 56 1.78 5.44 16.59
C LEU A 56 1.47 4.14 15.86
N SER A 57 1.19 3.06 16.60
CA SER A 57 0.76 1.79 16.00
C SER A 57 -0.55 1.93 15.24
N LEU A 58 -1.51 2.75 15.70
CA LEU A 58 -2.76 2.99 15.00
C LEU A 58 -2.58 3.83 13.74
N SER A 59 -1.54 4.67 13.67
CA SER A 59 -1.22 5.42 12.46
C SER A 59 -0.44 4.62 11.42
N LEU A 60 0.04 3.42 11.78
CA LEU A 60 0.87 2.56 10.94
C LEU A 60 2.16 3.24 10.42
N SER A 61 2.62 4.30 11.10
CA SER A 61 3.79 5.05 10.65
C SER A 61 5.06 4.22 10.82
N LEU A 62 5.86 4.16 9.75
CA LEU A 62 7.19 3.53 9.75
C LEU A 62 8.27 4.41 10.41
N LYS A 63 7.95 5.65 10.76
CA LYS A 63 8.86 6.59 11.42
C LYS A 63 8.73 6.48 12.94
N SER A 64 9.74 6.95 13.67
CA SER A 64 9.70 7.03 15.12
C SER A 64 8.70 8.11 15.57
N MET A 65 8.19 7.98 16.79
CA MET A 65 7.18 8.88 17.37
C MET A 65 7.51 10.38 17.21
N ASP A 66 8.78 10.74 17.33
CA ASP A 66 9.33 12.09 17.27
C ASP A 66 9.62 12.59 15.84
N THR A 67 9.62 11.71 14.84
CA THR A 67 9.86 12.03 13.42
C THR A 67 8.66 11.80 12.52
N THR A 68 7.60 11.15 13.04
CA THR A 68 6.30 11.04 12.40
C THR A 68 5.60 12.39 12.38
N ASP A 69 5.15 12.82 11.20
CA ASP A 69 4.38 14.05 11.05
C ASP A 69 2.92 13.85 11.45
N SER A 70 2.30 14.87 12.06
CA SER A 70 0.89 14.80 12.43
C SER A 70 -0.05 14.74 11.24
N MET A 71 0.32 15.31 10.10
CA MET A 71 -0.47 15.27 8.87
C MET A 71 -0.57 13.89 8.25
N ASP A 72 0.38 13.03 8.57
CA ASP A 72 0.38 11.65 8.12
C ASP A 72 -0.36 10.80 9.17
N ALA A 73 0.01 10.97 10.45
CA ALA A 73 -0.52 10.14 11.52
C ALA A 73 -2.01 10.34 11.83
N ILE A 74 -2.51 11.59 11.82
CA ILE A 74 -3.89 11.88 12.20
C ILE A 74 -4.90 11.33 11.17
N PRO A 75 -4.73 11.54 9.84
CA PRO A 75 -5.57 10.91 8.84
C PRO A 75 -5.54 9.37 8.91
N ASN A 76 -4.38 8.76 9.12
CA ASN A 76 -4.28 7.30 9.23
C ASN A 76 -5.05 6.75 10.44
N ILE A 77 -4.95 7.41 11.60
CA ILE A 77 -5.75 7.05 12.77
C ILE A 77 -7.24 7.23 12.50
N LYS A 78 -7.65 8.34 11.86
CA LYS A 78 -9.06 8.56 11.48
C LYS A 78 -9.55 7.46 10.54
N ARG A 79 -8.77 7.11 9.50
CA ARG A 79 -9.06 6.03 8.55
C ARG A 79 -9.23 4.70 9.28
N HIS A 80 -8.34 4.37 10.21
CA HIS A 80 -8.46 3.16 11.00
C HIS A 80 -9.77 3.13 11.78
N LEU A 81 -10.11 4.21 12.50
CA LEU A 81 -11.33 4.29 13.29
C LEU A 81 -12.60 4.22 12.43
N SER A 82 -12.60 4.86 11.25
CA SER A 82 -13.74 4.84 10.34
C SER A 82 -13.89 3.52 9.59
N SER A 83 -12.84 2.70 9.50
CA SER A 83 -12.86 1.40 8.82
C SER A 83 -13.44 0.29 9.69
N ILE A 84 -13.41 0.44 11.02
CA ILE A 84 -13.93 -0.57 11.95
C ILE A 84 -15.43 -0.76 11.72
N GLY A 85 -15.82 -2.00 11.40
CA GLY A 85 -17.21 -2.39 11.25
C GLY A 85 -17.82 -2.12 9.87
N VAL A 86 -17.08 -1.52 8.92
CA VAL A 86 -17.60 -1.19 7.57
C VAL A 86 -18.11 -2.43 6.84
N PHE A 87 -17.40 -3.56 6.97
CA PHE A 87 -17.80 -4.86 6.40
C PHE A 87 -18.54 -5.76 7.40
N GLY A 88 -18.99 -5.20 8.53
CA GLY A 88 -19.67 -5.91 9.61
C GLY A 88 -18.82 -6.10 10.87
N PRO A 89 -19.41 -6.64 11.94
CA PRO A 89 -18.72 -6.86 13.22
C PRO A 89 -17.44 -7.69 13.06
N GLY A 90 -16.37 -7.27 13.77
CA GLY A 90 -15.09 -7.97 13.77
C GLY A 90 -14.12 -7.56 12.65
N PHE A 91 -14.58 -6.84 11.62
CA PHE A 91 -13.71 -6.30 10.57
C PHE A 91 -13.08 -4.96 10.98
N GLY A 92 -11.75 -4.90 11.01
CA GLY A 92 -10.99 -3.64 11.12
C GLY A 92 -10.17 -3.32 9.85
N ALA A 93 -9.90 -4.33 9.04
CA ALA A 93 -9.24 -4.25 7.74
C ALA A 93 -9.60 -5.51 6.93
N VAL A 94 -9.27 -5.50 5.64
CA VAL A 94 -9.41 -6.65 4.74
C VAL A 94 -8.06 -6.94 4.09
N LEU A 95 -7.83 -8.21 3.76
CA LEU A 95 -6.67 -8.67 3.01
C LEU A 95 -7.16 -9.55 1.87
N ALA A 96 -6.53 -9.44 0.71
CA ALA A 96 -6.76 -10.37 -0.38
C ALA A 96 -6.01 -11.67 -0.12
N LYS A 97 -6.70 -12.80 -0.29
CA LYS A 97 -6.07 -14.12 -0.25
C LYS A 97 -5.11 -14.29 -1.44
N TRP A 98 -4.21 -15.25 -1.34
CA TRP A 98 -3.28 -15.71 -2.40
C TRP A 98 -2.20 -14.71 -2.84
N GLY A 99 -1.86 -13.73 -2.01
CA GLY A 99 -0.71 -12.85 -2.28
C GLY A 99 -1.02 -11.36 -2.35
N GLY A 100 -2.13 -10.91 -1.76
CA GLY A 100 -2.40 -9.49 -1.53
C GLY A 100 -2.47 -8.68 -2.83
N GLY A 101 -1.59 -7.69 -2.96
CA GLY A 101 -1.60 -6.75 -4.10
C GLY A 101 -1.37 -7.38 -5.47
N ALA A 102 -0.68 -8.54 -5.54
CA ALA A 102 -0.46 -9.23 -6.82
C ALA A 102 -1.76 -9.74 -7.45
N GLU A 103 -2.75 -10.08 -6.64
CA GLU A 103 -4.07 -10.50 -7.12
C GLU A 103 -4.87 -9.33 -7.69
N PHE A 104 -4.69 -8.12 -7.15
CA PHE A 104 -5.30 -6.91 -7.73
C PHE A 104 -4.73 -6.62 -9.12
N SER A 105 -3.42 -6.73 -9.28
CA SER A 105 -2.77 -6.58 -10.59
C SER A 105 -3.28 -7.63 -11.58
N GLN A 106 -3.35 -8.91 -11.19
CA GLN A 106 -3.86 -9.97 -12.05
C GLN A 106 -5.34 -9.79 -12.41
N ALA A 107 -6.18 -9.37 -11.48
CA ALA A 107 -7.59 -9.06 -11.74
C ALA A 107 -7.74 -7.93 -12.75
N ALA A 108 -6.97 -6.84 -12.59
CA ALA A 108 -6.93 -5.75 -13.56
C ALA A 108 -6.41 -6.21 -14.93
N CYS A 109 -5.40 -7.09 -14.95
CA CYS A 109 -4.87 -7.65 -16.19
C CYS A 109 -5.91 -8.51 -16.92
N ARG A 110 -6.63 -9.37 -16.19
CA ARG A 110 -7.73 -10.16 -16.74
C ARG A 110 -8.80 -9.26 -17.34
N ALA A 111 -9.21 -8.21 -16.63
CA ALA A 111 -10.23 -7.29 -17.13
C ALA A 111 -9.78 -6.57 -18.42
N CYS A 112 -8.52 -6.16 -18.49
CA CYS A 112 -7.94 -5.59 -19.71
C CYS A 112 -7.90 -6.61 -20.86
N ALA A 113 -7.54 -7.86 -20.59
CA ALA A 113 -7.54 -8.92 -21.60
C ALA A 113 -8.93 -9.22 -22.16
N VAL A 114 -9.96 -9.25 -21.29
CA VAL A 114 -11.37 -9.36 -21.71
C VAL A 114 -11.79 -8.19 -22.61
N GLY A 115 -11.24 -7.00 -22.35
CA GLY A 115 -11.39 -5.81 -23.21
C GLY A 115 -10.57 -5.85 -24.51
N GLY A 116 -9.85 -6.93 -24.81
CA GLY A 116 -9.02 -7.08 -26.01
C GLY A 116 -7.55 -6.72 -25.83
N GLY A 117 -7.10 -6.44 -24.60
CA GLY A 117 -5.69 -6.22 -24.27
C GLY A 117 -4.84 -7.49 -24.47
N ILE A 118 -3.59 -7.31 -24.92
CA ILE A 118 -2.64 -8.41 -25.13
C ILE A 118 -1.51 -8.29 -24.10
N TYR A 119 -1.16 -9.41 -23.48
CA TYR A 119 -0.07 -9.50 -22.51
C TYR A 119 1.12 -10.27 -23.10
N ALA A 120 2.32 -9.71 -22.93
CA ALA A 120 3.57 -10.37 -23.28
C ALA A 120 4.54 -10.25 -22.10
N LEU A 121 4.81 -11.38 -21.42
CA LEU A 121 5.79 -11.45 -20.34
C LEU A 121 7.19 -11.76 -20.90
N GLY A 122 8.23 -11.39 -20.15
CA GLY A 122 9.62 -11.58 -20.59
C GLY A 122 10.04 -10.68 -21.76
N LYS A 123 9.26 -9.63 -22.04
CA LYS A 123 9.56 -8.61 -23.05
C LYS A 123 9.72 -7.24 -22.37
N GLU A 124 10.95 -6.76 -22.25
CA GLU A 124 11.24 -5.46 -21.65
C GLU A 124 11.34 -4.37 -22.72
N ILE A 125 11.09 -3.11 -22.35
CA ILE A 125 11.24 -1.96 -23.25
C ILE A 125 12.71 -1.54 -23.28
N LYS A 126 13.38 -1.79 -24.40
CA LYS A 126 14.79 -1.45 -24.61
C LYS A 126 14.99 0.02 -24.97
N LYS A 127 14.11 0.56 -25.82
CA LYS A 127 14.22 1.91 -26.38
C LYS A 127 12.86 2.41 -26.84
N VAL A 128 12.64 3.71 -26.78
CA VAL A 128 11.46 4.36 -27.36
C VAL A 128 11.91 5.56 -28.17
N ASP A 129 11.53 5.59 -29.45
CA ASP A 129 11.79 6.71 -30.36
C ASP A 129 10.48 7.44 -30.67
N GLU A 130 10.55 8.77 -30.78
CA GLU A 130 9.44 9.57 -31.27
C GLU A 130 9.31 9.46 -32.79
N ILE A 131 8.08 9.31 -33.26
CA ILE A 131 7.76 9.31 -34.68
C ILE A 131 7.36 10.74 -35.05
N THR A 132 8.26 11.47 -35.72
CA THR A 132 8.03 12.86 -36.15
C THR A 132 7.34 12.98 -37.51
N GLU A 133 7.29 11.90 -38.29
CA GLU A 133 6.70 11.84 -39.63
C GLU A 133 5.69 10.69 -39.70
N GLY A 134 4.38 10.97 -39.86
CA GLY A 134 3.35 9.94 -39.90
C GLY A 134 1.94 10.42 -39.51
N SER A 135 1.00 9.48 -39.37
CA SER A 135 -0.36 9.77 -38.89
C SER A 135 -0.38 10.13 -37.41
N GLU A 136 -1.32 10.99 -37.01
CA GLU A 136 -1.58 11.41 -35.60
C GLU A 136 -1.73 10.22 -34.62
N SER A 137 -2.01 9.02 -35.13
CA SER A 137 -2.31 7.80 -34.38
C SER A 137 -1.11 6.99 -33.93
N GLU A 138 0.11 7.26 -34.41
CA GLU A 138 1.33 6.51 -34.07
C GLU A 138 2.45 7.51 -33.74
N LYS A 139 2.63 7.81 -32.45
CA LYS A 139 3.59 8.84 -31.99
C LYS A 139 4.91 8.26 -31.49
N LEU A 140 4.93 6.99 -31.12
CA LEU A 140 6.07 6.32 -30.50
C LEU A 140 6.37 4.99 -31.20
N HIS A 141 7.66 4.72 -31.42
CA HIS A 141 8.19 3.42 -31.83
C HIS A 141 8.94 2.79 -30.66
N ILE A 142 8.42 1.68 -30.15
CA ILE A 142 8.89 0.98 -28.96
C ILE A 142 9.64 -0.27 -29.40
N TYR A 143 10.90 -0.38 -29.01
CA TYR A 143 11.75 -1.54 -29.28
C TYR A 143 11.83 -2.42 -28.04
N LEU A 144 11.62 -3.72 -28.23
CA LEU A 144 11.63 -4.72 -27.18
C LEU A 144 12.97 -5.46 -27.12
N THR A 145 13.20 -6.21 -26.04
CA THR A 145 14.45 -6.96 -25.83
C THR A 145 14.63 -8.19 -26.72
N ASP A 146 13.56 -8.68 -27.34
CA ASP A 146 13.55 -9.82 -28.27
C ASP A 146 13.65 -9.40 -29.75
N ASP A 147 14.09 -8.17 -30.00
CA ASP A 147 14.21 -7.52 -31.30
C ASP A 147 12.87 -7.31 -32.04
N GLU A 148 11.73 -7.55 -31.38
CA GLU A 148 10.44 -7.09 -31.85
C GLU A 148 10.26 -5.58 -31.60
N SER A 149 9.30 -4.98 -32.30
CA SER A 149 8.92 -3.60 -32.06
C SER A 149 7.43 -3.37 -32.27
N VAL A 150 6.89 -2.44 -31.51
CA VAL A 150 5.48 -2.03 -31.59
C VAL A 150 5.39 -0.52 -31.72
N LYS A 151 4.33 -0.04 -32.37
CA LYS A 151 4.02 1.38 -32.43
C LYS A 151 2.83 1.69 -31.54
N SER A 152 2.87 2.84 -30.86
CA SER A 152 1.79 3.25 -29.96
C SER A 152 1.64 4.77 -29.94
N ARG A 153 0.49 5.24 -29.45
CA ARG A 153 0.29 6.65 -29.08
C ARG A 153 0.86 6.97 -27.71
N TYR A 154 0.87 6.01 -26.80
CA TYR A 154 1.26 6.21 -25.42
C TYR A 154 2.11 5.05 -24.92
N VAL A 155 3.01 5.35 -23.98
CA VAL A 155 3.70 4.36 -23.17
C VAL A 155 3.55 4.74 -21.70
N VAL A 156 3.21 3.75 -20.88
CA VAL A 156 2.96 3.90 -19.46
C VAL A 156 3.80 2.88 -18.72
N GLY A 157 4.50 3.29 -17.67
CA GLY A 157 5.29 2.39 -16.82
C GLY A 157 5.80 3.09 -15.58
N SER A 158 6.81 2.53 -14.93
CA SER A 158 7.52 3.17 -13.81
C SER A 158 8.95 3.54 -14.19
N GLY A 159 9.67 4.19 -13.26
CA GLY A 159 11.11 4.43 -13.42
C GLY A 159 11.96 3.15 -13.46
N TRP A 160 11.39 1.98 -13.12
CA TRP A 160 12.06 0.68 -13.21
C TRP A 160 11.80 -0.05 -14.52
N ASP A 161 10.71 0.28 -15.22
CA ASP A 161 10.29 -0.45 -16.43
C ASP A 161 10.60 0.32 -17.73
N LEU A 162 10.75 1.64 -17.64
CA LEU A 162 10.99 2.51 -18.80
C LEU A 162 12.49 2.81 -18.97
N PRO A 163 13.02 2.94 -20.20
CA PRO A 163 14.41 3.30 -20.41
C PRO A 163 14.68 4.76 -20.00
N GLU A 164 15.88 5.04 -19.47
CA GLU A 164 16.29 6.38 -19.00
C GLU A 164 16.06 7.49 -20.05
N GLN A 165 16.18 7.17 -21.34
CA GLN A 165 15.94 8.07 -22.47
C GLN A 165 14.60 8.81 -22.40
N ILE A 166 13.54 8.15 -21.91
CA ILE A 166 12.18 8.72 -21.87
C ILE A 166 11.73 9.09 -20.45
N GLN A 167 12.59 8.89 -19.47
CA GLN A 167 12.34 9.33 -18.11
C GLN A 167 12.69 10.80 -17.97
N ARG A 168 11.92 11.54 -17.17
CA ARG A 168 12.38 12.86 -16.70
C ARG A 168 13.41 12.66 -15.61
N GLU A 169 14.49 13.43 -15.67
CA GLU A 169 15.45 13.50 -14.58
C GLU A 169 14.72 13.98 -13.32
N ARG A 170 14.66 13.13 -12.29
CA ARG A 170 14.09 13.48 -10.99
C ARG A 170 15.16 13.20 -9.92
N VAL A 171 15.46 14.21 -9.09
CA VAL A 171 16.26 14.00 -7.88
C VAL A 171 15.37 13.27 -6.88
N ARG A 172 15.60 11.97 -6.68
CA ARG A 172 14.74 11.18 -5.79
C ARG A 172 15.56 10.60 -4.65
N PRO A 173 15.43 11.09 -3.41
CA PRO A 173 15.84 10.31 -2.27
C PRO A 173 14.85 9.15 -2.13
N TYR A 174 15.19 7.96 -2.62
CA TYR A 174 14.43 6.77 -2.26
C TYR A 174 14.65 6.46 -0.79
N SER A 175 13.55 6.25 -0.08
CA SER A 175 13.58 5.64 1.23
C SER A 175 13.94 4.16 1.09
N ARG A 176 14.73 3.65 2.04
CA ARG A 176 15.15 2.25 2.10
C ARG A 176 14.47 1.56 3.26
N LEU A 177 13.64 0.57 2.96
CA LEU A 177 12.92 -0.22 3.95
C LEU A 177 13.53 -1.62 4.02
N ALA A 178 13.99 -2.03 5.20
CA ALA A 178 14.38 -3.41 5.41
C ALA A 178 13.12 -4.26 5.56
N ARG A 179 13.03 -5.33 4.76
CA ARG A 179 11.92 -6.28 4.78
C ARG A 179 12.39 -7.70 5.02
N ALA A 180 11.50 -8.47 5.64
CA ALA A 180 11.65 -9.90 5.77
C ALA A 180 10.36 -10.62 5.39
N ILE A 181 10.50 -11.81 4.84
CA ILE A 181 9.41 -12.78 4.69
C ILE A 181 9.86 -14.02 5.45
N MET A 182 9.10 -14.47 6.43
CA MET A 182 9.47 -15.61 7.26
C MET A 182 8.30 -16.58 7.40
N VAL A 183 8.55 -17.86 7.16
CA VAL A 183 7.57 -18.92 7.39
C VAL A 183 7.86 -19.57 8.74
N VAL A 184 6.83 -19.71 9.57
CA VAL A 184 6.90 -20.23 10.93
C VAL A 184 6.14 -21.55 10.99
N ASN A 185 6.73 -22.56 11.65
CA ASN A 185 6.11 -23.89 11.83
C ASN A 185 5.03 -23.95 12.91
N SER A 186 4.29 -22.87 13.13
CA SER A 186 3.22 -22.78 14.11
C SER A 186 2.04 -22.01 13.51
N PRO A 187 0.79 -22.43 13.78
CA PRO A 187 -0.39 -21.69 13.36
C PRO A 187 -0.63 -20.40 14.17
N LEU A 188 0.13 -20.18 15.26
CA LEU A 188 0.06 -18.99 16.11
C LEU A 188 -1.38 -18.58 16.48
N GLU A 189 -2.25 -19.57 16.77
CA GLU A 189 -3.71 -19.41 16.93
C GLU A 189 -4.11 -18.29 17.91
N ILE A 190 -3.28 -18.00 18.91
CA ILE A 190 -3.48 -16.92 19.88
C ILE A 190 -3.61 -15.53 19.23
N LEU A 191 -3.07 -15.34 18.03
CA LEU A 191 -3.20 -14.09 17.27
C LEU A 191 -4.52 -13.94 16.53
N PHE A 192 -5.26 -15.03 16.34
CA PHE A 192 -6.46 -15.07 15.52
C PHE A 192 -7.72 -15.42 16.33
N PRO A 193 -7.96 -14.78 17.50
CA PRO A 193 -9.16 -15.05 18.25
C PRO A 193 -10.37 -14.52 17.48
N GLN A 194 -11.49 -15.22 17.56
CA GLN A 194 -12.76 -14.68 17.08
C GLN A 194 -13.11 -13.41 17.87
N THR A 195 -13.22 -12.27 17.18
CA THR A 195 -13.36 -10.94 17.81
C THR A 195 -14.81 -10.52 18.01
N SER A 196 -15.77 -11.21 17.39
CA SER A 196 -17.20 -10.97 17.56
C SER A 196 -18.04 -12.22 17.32
N GLU A 197 -19.20 -12.28 17.97
CA GLU A 197 -20.23 -13.29 17.67
C GLU A 197 -20.69 -13.15 16.22
N ASN A 198 -20.66 -14.25 15.46
CA ASN A 198 -20.91 -14.28 13.99
C ASN A 198 -19.93 -13.47 13.12
N GLY A 199 -18.83 -12.94 13.67
CA GLY A 199 -17.75 -12.36 12.87
C GLY A 199 -16.83 -13.43 12.27
N PRO A 200 -16.07 -13.11 11.22
CA PRO A 200 -15.08 -14.02 10.67
C PRO A 200 -13.95 -14.27 11.68
N VAL A 201 -13.27 -15.40 11.53
CA VAL A 201 -11.97 -15.61 12.18
C VAL A 201 -10.94 -14.73 11.47
N PRO A 202 -10.17 -13.90 12.19
CA PRO A 202 -9.12 -13.09 11.56
C PRO A 202 -8.07 -13.97 10.89
N ALA A 203 -7.73 -13.68 9.64
CA ALA A 203 -6.65 -14.38 8.92
C ALA A 203 -5.30 -13.63 8.99
N GLY A 204 -5.29 -12.44 9.61
CA GLY A 204 -4.12 -11.59 9.70
C GLY A 204 -4.09 -10.79 11.01
N ALA A 205 -2.89 -10.52 11.50
CA ALA A 205 -2.64 -9.69 12.67
C ALA A 205 -1.48 -8.73 12.39
N VAL A 206 -1.61 -7.49 12.86
CA VAL A 206 -0.53 -6.48 12.79
C VAL A 206 0.07 -6.33 14.17
N ILE A 207 1.37 -6.56 14.28
CA ILE A 207 2.13 -6.46 15.52
C ILE A 207 3.12 -5.32 15.38
N THR A 208 3.06 -4.37 16.31
CA THR A 208 4.01 -3.26 16.39
C THR A 208 4.92 -3.47 17.58
N ILE A 209 6.22 -3.44 17.35
CA ILE A 209 7.25 -3.51 18.37
C ILE A 209 7.88 -2.12 18.46
N PRO A 210 7.58 -1.34 19.53
CA PRO A 210 8.11 -0.01 19.69
C PRO A 210 9.63 -0.04 19.88
N SER A 211 10.30 1.01 19.41
CA SER A 211 11.71 1.22 19.71
C SER A 211 11.89 2.05 20.97
N ARG A 212 12.95 1.77 21.74
CA ARG A 212 13.30 2.51 22.96
C ARG A 212 14.18 3.73 22.74
N ASN A 213 14.84 3.85 21.58
CA ASN A 213 15.92 4.83 21.33
C ASN A 213 15.61 5.81 20.19
N SER A 214 14.34 6.20 20.01
CA SER A 214 13.90 7.00 18.84
C SER A 214 14.22 6.36 17.48
N ASP A 215 14.55 5.06 17.42
CA ASP A 215 14.59 4.37 16.14
C ASP A 215 13.17 4.12 15.63
N PRO A 216 13.01 3.86 14.32
CA PRO A 216 11.76 3.39 13.75
C PRO A 216 11.17 2.17 14.50
N PRO A 217 9.83 2.11 14.66
CA PRO A 217 9.16 0.91 15.12
C PRO A 217 9.35 -0.24 14.12
N THR A 218 9.25 -1.47 14.62
CA THR A 218 9.20 -2.66 13.77
C THR A 218 7.76 -3.13 13.64
N TYR A 219 7.31 -3.40 12.42
CA TYR A 219 6.00 -4.00 12.17
C TYR A 219 6.16 -5.43 11.67
N LEU A 220 5.33 -6.31 12.20
CA LEU A 220 5.17 -7.68 11.73
C LEU A 220 3.71 -7.87 11.31
N LEU A 221 3.48 -8.15 10.04
CA LEU A 221 2.19 -8.59 9.53
C LEU A 221 2.22 -10.12 9.53
N VAL A 222 1.44 -10.73 10.43
CA VAL A 222 1.38 -12.18 10.61
C VAL A 222 0.10 -12.69 9.97
N HIS A 223 0.23 -13.54 8.96
CA HIS A 223 -0.89 -14.13 8.24
C HIS A 223 -0.98 -15.63 8.53
N SER A 224 -2.20 -16.11 8.78
CA SER A 224 -2.48 -17.53 8.96
C SER A 224 -2.49 -18.27 7.62
N SER A 225 -2.54 -19.60 7.66
CA SER A 225 -2.67 -20.41 6.44
C SER A 225 -3.97 -20.15 5.65
N ASP A 226 -4.99 -19.53 6.26
CA ASP A 226 -6.26 -19.24 5.60
C ASP A 226 -6.15 -18.19 4.49
N THR A 227 -5.06 -17.41 4.50
CA THR A 227 -4.74 -16.48 3.41
C THR A 227 -4.27 -17.20 2.15
N GLY A 228 -3.89 -18.47 2.24
CA GLY A 228 -3.34 -19.24 1.11
C GLY A 228 -1.89 -18.91 0.78
N GLU A 229 -1.20 -18.11 1.61
CA GLU A 229 0.20 -17.72 1.40
C GLU A 229 1.21 -18.72 2.00
N CYS A 230 0.77 -19.62 2.87
CA CYS A 230 1.60 -20.66 3.45
C CYS A 230 0.80 -21.96 3.68
N PRO A 231 1.47 -23.12 3.83
CA PRO A 231 0.82 -24.40 4.11
C PRO A 231 0.02 -24.39 5.42
N THR A 232 -0.91 -25.33 5.56
CA THR A 232 -1.67 -25.54 6.80
C THR A 232 -0.75 -25.78 8.00
N ASN A 233 -1.17 -25.32 9.18
CA ASN A 233 -0.42 -25.36 10.45
C ASN A 233 0.86 -24.51 10.46
N GLN A 234 0.95 -23.53 9.55
CA GLN A 234 2.04 -22.57 9.48
C GLN A 234 1.47 -21.16 9.46
N CYS A 235 2.34 -20.19 9.71
CA CYS A 235 2.08 -18.77 9.51
C CYS A 235 3.20 -18.18 8.66
N ILE A 236 2.87 -17.12 7.94
CA ILE A 236 3.84 -16.28 7.26
C ILE A 236 3.90 -14.92 7.96
N ILE A 237 5.12 -14.43 8.17
CA ILE A 237 5.40 -13.14 8.80
C ILE A 237 6.09 -12.25 7.77
N TYR A 238 5.46 -11.12 7.46
CA TYR A 238 6.07 -10.03 6.73
C TYR A 238 6.60 -9.00 7.73
N GLY A 239 7.91 -8.83 7.76
CA GLY A 239 8.59 -7.88 8.64
C GLY A 239 8.97 -6.58 7.93
N TYR A 240 8.85 -5.46 8.64
CA TYR A 240 9.10 -4.11 8.12
C TYR A 240 9.83 -3.26 9.17
N VAL A 241 10.93 -2.63 8.78
CA VAL A 241 11.59 -1.60 9.61
C VAL A 241 12.35 -0.60 8.73
N LEU A 242 12.17 0.70 8.99
CA LEU A 242 12.77 1.79 8.22
C LEU A 242 14.25 2.00 8.58
N LEU A 243 15.07 0.98 8.37
CA LEU A 243 16.50 0.98 8.65
C LEU A 243 17.29 0.41 7.45
N PRO A 244 18.59 0.76 7.31
CA PRO A 244 19.48 0.11 6.34
C PRO A 244 19.53 -1.41 6.53
N ALA A 245 19.82 -2.15 5.46
CA ALA A 245 19.72 -3.60 5.38
C ALA A 245 20.43 -4.34 6.53
N GLU A 246 21.69 -4.00 6.81
CA GLU A 246 22.54 -4.69 7.78
C GLU A 246 21.96 -4.58 9.20
N ARG A 247 21.47 -3.39 9.55
CA ARG A 247 20.88 -3.11 10.86
C ARG A 247 19.44 -3.62 10.94
N GLY A 248 18.66 -3.36 9.89
CA GLY A 248 17.25 -3.74 9.79
C GLY A 248 17.06 -5.25 9.87
N LYS A 249 17.92 -6.04 9.21
CA LYS A 249 17.89 -7.51 9.30
C LYS A 249 18.00 -7.98 10.76
N VAL A 250 19.01 -7.51 11.49
CA VAL A 250 19.23 -7.92 12.89
C VAL A 250 18.06 -7.50 13.78
N VAL A 251 17.47 -6.32 13.54
CA VAL A 251 16.28 -5.86 14.26
C VAL A 251 15.07 -6.76 13.97
N LEU A 252 14.83 -7.12 12.71
CA LEU A 252 13.73 -8.00 12.29
C LEU A 252 13.86 -9.42 12.86
N GLU A 253 15.05 -10.02 12.77
CA GLU A 253 15.32 -11.36 13.32
C GLU A 253 15.09 -11.38 14.83
N ASN A 254 15.64 -10.40 15.56
CA ASN A 254 15.43 -10.30 17.01
C ASN A 254 13.96 -10.03 17.38
N ALA A 255 13.26 -9.20 16.59
CA ALA A 255 11.86 -8.91 16.79
C ALA A 255 11.00 -10.18 16.66
N VAL A 256 11.21 -10.96 15.59
CA VAL A 256 10.51 -12.22 15.36
C VAL A 256 10.87 -13.26 16.42
N ASP A 257 12.15 -13.43 16.76
CA ASP A 257 12.57 -14.39 17.80
C ASP A 257 11.95 -14.10 19.16
N ASN A 258 11.94 -12.82 19.58
CA ASN A 258 11.35 -12.42 20.85
C ASN A 258 9.82 -12.55 20.81
N PHE A 259 9.21 -12.19 19.69
CA PHE A 259 7.79 -12.37 19.47
C PHE A 259 7.40 -13.85 19.60
N LEU A 260 8.03 -14.75 18.84
CA LEU A 260 7.75 -16.19 18.86
C LEU A 260 7.93 -16.77 20.25
N LYS A 261 9.05 -16.48 20.95
CA LYS A 261 9.26 -16.92 22.34
C LYS A 261 8.15 -16.49 23.30
N SER A 262 7.51 -15.35 23.04
CA SER A 262 6.43 -14.82 23.88
C SER A 262 5.07 -15.48 23.63
N VAL A 263 4.82 -15.95 22.41
CA VAL A 263 3.51 -16.52 22.01
C VAL A 263 3.51 -18.05 21.95
N ASP A 264 4.60 -18.65 21.49
CA ASP A 264 4.77 -20.09 21.36
C ASP A 264 6.26 -20.44 21.39
N SER A 265 6.73 -20.90 22.56
CA SER A 265 8.13 -21.29 22.77
C SER A 265 8.66 -22.40 21.84
N LYS A 266 7.77 -23.14 21.15
CA LYS A 266 8.15 -24.19 20.19
C LYS A 266 8.14 -23.68 18.75
N ALA A 267 7.56 -22.51 18.49
CA ALA A 267 7.52 -21.92 17.16
C ALA A 267 8.92 -21.48 16.74
N THR A 268 9.26 -21.79 15.50
CA THR A 268 10.55 -21.49 14.88
C THR A 268 10.35 -21.05 13.43
N VAL A 269 11.21 -20.14 12.98
CA VAL A 269 11.29 -19.79 11.56
C VAL A 269 11.93 -20.95 10.81
N ILE A 270 11.19 -21.55 9.86
CA ILE A 270 11.66 -22.67 9.04
C ILE A 270 12.18 -22.23 7.67
N TRP A 271 11.82 -21.03 7.24
CA TRP A 271 12.35 -20.39 6.04
C TRP A 271 12.26 -18.88 6.19
N GLY A 272 13.24 -18.15 5.65
CA GLY A 272 13.20 -16.71 5.65
C GLY A 272 14.01 -16.08 4.52
N ALA A 273 13.50 -14.97 4.00
CA ALA A 273 14.18 -14.11 3.05
C ALA A 273 14.23 -12.67 3.58
N HIS A 274 15.33 -11.97 3.30
CA HIS A 274 15.52 -10.58 3.69
C HIS A 274 15.93 -9.77 2.47
N PHE A 275 15.37 -8.58 2.32
CA PHE A 275 15.68 -7.69 1.22
C PHE A 275 15.45 -6.23 1.60
N THR A 276 15.98 -5.32 0.78
CA THR A 276 15.69 -3.89 0.90
C THR A 276 14.69 -3.50 -0.18
N GLN A 277 13.57 -2.94 0.23
CA GLN A 277 12.61 -2.31 -0.67
C GLN A 277 12.96 -0.83 -0.81
N LEU A 278 13.01 -0.36 -2.05
CA LEU A 278 13.12 1.06 -2.39
C LEU A 278 11.70 1.59 -2.66
N GLY A 279 11.43 2.80 -2.18
CA GLY A 279 10.13 3.43 -2.40
C GLY A 279 10.10 4.84 -1.82
N CYS A 280 8.89 5.40 -1.78
CA CYS A 280 8.62 6.71 -1.22
C CYS A 280 7.79 6.59 0.06
N LEU A 281 8.00 7.51 1.01
CA LEU A 281 7.10 7.69 2.15
C LEU A 281 6.03 8.74 1.83
N GLU A 282 4.89 8.71 2.52
CA GLU A 282 3.65 9.49 2.27
C GLU A 282 3.86 10.94 1.78
N ARG A 283 4.79 11.70 2.39
CA ARG A 283 5.05 13.10 1.99
C ARG A 283 6.01 13.28 0.80
N GLU A 284 6.85 12.29 0.50
CA GLU A 284 7.71 12.32 -0.70
C GLU A 284 6.87 12.23 -1.98
N MET A 285 5.65 11.70 -1.90
CA MET A 285 4.71 11.61 -3.03
C MET A 285 3.90 12.90 -3.27
N ALA A 286 3.72 13.73 -2.23
CA ALA A 286 2.93 14.98 -2.32
C ALA A 286 3.64 16.11 -3.08
N VAL A 287 4.92 15.95 -3.41
CA VAL A 287 5.68 16.91 -4.22
C VAL A 287 5.38 16.65 -5.70
N ASN A 288 4.14 16.95 -6.15
CA ASN A 288 3.73 17.07 -7.56
C ASN A 288 4.61 16.27 -8.52
N GLU A 289 4.73 14.96 -8.31
CA GLU A 289 5.52 14.14 -9.19
C GLU A 289 4.69 13.99 -10.45
N ASN A 290 4.88 14.94 -11.36
CA ASN A 290 4.15 15.01 -12.61
C ASN A 290 4.41 13.70 -13.33
N ILE A 291 3.40 12.82 -13.38
CA ILE A 291 3.46 11.46 -13.93
C ILE A 291 3.95 11.49 -15.39
N LYS A 292 3.91 12.65 -16.05
CA LYS A 292 4.54 12.86 -17.36
C LYS A 292 6.03 12.51 -17.38
N GLY A 293 6.42 11.70 -18.36
CA GLY A 293 7.80 11.42 -18.77
C GLY A 293 8.37 12.56 -19.62
N SER A 294 9.46 12.31 -20.34
CA SER A 294 10.15 13.36 -21.12
C SER A 294 9.22 14.02 -22.16
N HIS A 295 8.23 13.29 -22.66
CA HIS A 295 7.25 13.73 -23.66
C HIS A 295 5.80 13.60 -23.16
N ASP A 296 4.85 14.29 -23.80
CA ASP A 296 3.43 14.28 -23.41
C ASP A 296 2.75 12.92 -23.57
N ASN A 297 3.35 12.03 -24.37
CA ASN A 297 2.86 10.68 -24.64
C ASN A 297 3.49 9.59 -23.76
N VAL A 298 4.37 9.98 -22.83
CA VAL A 298 5.05 9.07 -21.91
C VAL A 298 4.53 9.35 -20.50
N PHE A 299 4.11 8.30 -19.80
CA PHE A 299 3.73 8.36 -18.39
C PHE A 299 4.61 7.42 -17.56
N SER A 300 5.21 7.97 -16.51
CA SER A 300 6.10 7.30 -15.57
C SER A 300 5.57 7.51 -14.15
N PHE A 301 4.97 6.44 -13.62
CA PHE A 301 4.49 6.38 -12.24
C PHE A 301 5.67 6.52 -11.25
N PRO A 302 5.41 7.12 -10.07
CA PRO A 302 6.41 7.22 -9.01
C PRO A 302 6.84 5.83 -8.51
N ALA A 303 7.94 5.79 -7.75
CA ALA A 303 8.29 4.60 -6.99
C ALA A 303 7.15 4.26 -6.00
N PRO A 304 6.97 2.96 -5.67
CA PRO A 304 5.86 2.52 -4.84
C PRO A 304 5.91 3.14 -3.44
N ALA A 305 4.73 3.41 -2.90
CA ALA A 305 4.55 3.75 -1.50
C ALA A 305 5.08 2.62 -0.60
N LEU A 306 5.77 3.00 0.49
CA LEU A 306 6.29 2.04 1.47
C LEU A 306 5.29 1.73 2.59
N ASP A 307 4.10 2.33 2.53
CA ASP A 307 3.03 2.21 3.51
C ASP A 307 2.57 0.76 3.75
N LEU A 308 2.16 0.50 4.98
CA LEU A 308 1.66 -0.82 5.39
C LEU A 308 0.23 -1.07 4.92
N ALA A 309 -0.54 0.01 4.74
CA ALA A 309 -1.88 -0.04 4.18
C ALA A 309 -1.83 0.28 2.68
N PHE A 310 -2.86 -0.14 1.95
CA PHE A 310 -2.99 0.20 0.53
C PHE A 310 -3.13 1.71 0.34
N ASP A 311 -2.32 2.27 -0.55
CA ASP A 311 -2.33 3.70 -0.88
C ASP A 311 -3.40 4.01 -1.92
N ASP A 312 -4.45 4.73 -1.50
CA ASP A 312 -5.55 5.10 -2.38
C ASP A 312 -5.09 6.13 -3.44
N ALA A 313 -4.03 6.89 -3.17
CA ALA A 313 -3.50 7.87 -4.12
C ALA A 313 -2.97 7.21 -5.39
N LEU A 314 -2.59 5.93 -5.34
CA LEU A 314 -2.26 5.14 -6.53
C LEU A 314 -3.45 5.09 -7.51
N ILE A 315 -4.67 4.88 -7.00
CA ILE A 315 -5.86 4.82 -7.85
C ILE A 315 -6.17 6.19 -8.44
N ASP A 316 -5.98 7.27 -7.67
CA ASP A 316 -6.13 8.64 -8.17
C ASP A 316 -5.14 8.96 -9.30
N GLN A 317 -3.88 8.53 -9.15
CA GLN A 317 -2.85 8.67 -10.19
C GLN A 317 -3.21 7.88 -11.45
N VAL A 318 -3.66 6.63 -11.30
CA VAL A 318 -4.13 5.80 -12.43
C VAL A 318 -5.31 6.48 -13.13
N LYS A 319 -6.27 7.03 -12.37
CA LYS A 319 -7.40 7.79 -12.91
C LYS A 319 -6.96 9.02 -13.69
N GLN A 320 -5.95 9.74 -13.19
CA GLN A 320 -5.39 10.92 -13.88
C GLN A 320 -4.74 10.56 -15.22
N VAL A 321 -3.94 9.49 -15.25
CA VAL A 321 -3.32 9.00 -16.50
C VAL A 321 -4.40 8.54 -17.47
N TRP A 322 -5.38 7.76 -16.99
CA TRP A 322 -6.51 7.30 -17.80
C TRP A 322 -7.28 8.46 -18.45
N LYS A 323 -7.63 9.50 -17.68
CA LYS A 323 -8.28 10.71 -18.24
C LYS A 323 -7.45 11.36 -19.33
N THR A 324 -6.13 11.43 -19.14
CA THR A 324 -5.23 12.06 -20.10
C THR A 324 -5.13 11.25 -21.40
N ILE A 325 -5.14 9.92 -21.31
CA ILE A 325 -5.10 9.02 -22.47
C ILE A 325 -6.44 9.04 -23.23
N MET A 326 -7.56 9.03 -22.52
CA MET A 326 -8.91 9.05 -23.12
C MET A 326 -9.29 10.41 -23.70
N GLY A 327 -8.71 11.51 -23.20
CA GLY A 327 -9.00 12.86 -23.68
C GLY A 327 -10.49 13.20 -23.55
N ASP A 328 -11.10 13.67 -24.65
CA ASP A 328 -12.52 14.05 -24.68
C ASP A 328 -13.48 12.87 -24.51
N GLU A 329 -13.01 11.62 -24.68
CA GLU A 329 -13.80 10.40 -24.48
C GLU A 329 -13.82 9.95 -23.01
N ALA A 330 -13.13 10.66 -22.11
CA ALA A 330 -13.07 10.32 -20.70
C ALA A 330 -14.41 10.59 -19.98
N ASP A 331 -15.21 9.55 -19.76
CA ASP A 331 -16.35 9.59 -18.83
C ASP A 331 -15.96 9.03 -17.46
N GLU A 332 -15.82 9.89 -16.45
CA GLU A 332 -15.45 9.48 -15.09
C GLU A 332 -16.37 8.42 -14.49
N ASN A 333 -17.62 8.35 -14.95
CA ASN A 333 -18.55 7.33 -14.50
C ASN A 333 -18.19 5.94 -15.00
N ASN A 334 -17.32 5.81 -16.00
CA ASN A 334 -16.90 4.53 -16.59
C ASN A 334 -15.50 4.10 -16.12
N PHE A 335 -14.80 4.92 -15.33
CA PHE A 335 -13.49 4.54 -14.79
C PHE A 335 -13.60 3.30 -13.87
N LEU A 336 -12.82 2.26 -14.17
CA LEU A 336 -12.83 0.96 -13.48
C LEU A 336 -14.22 0.30 -13.39
N LYS A 337 -15.09 0.59 -14.36
CA LYS A 337 -16.30 -0.20 -14.59
C LYS A 337 -16.04 -1.19 -15.72
N PHE A 338 -16.26 -2.46 -15.43
CA PHE A 338 -16.10 -3.55 -16.38
C PHE A 338 -17.49 -4.06 -16.74
N ASP A 339 -17.78 -4.18 -18.02
CA ASP A 339 -19.05 -4.72 -18.48
C ASP A 339 -19.16 -6.20 -18.08
N ASP A 340 -20.32 -6.56 -17.52
CA ASP A 340 -20.62 -7.95 -17.16
C ASP A 340 -20.95 -8.72 -18.44
N ARG A 341 -20.03 -9.59 -18.89
CA ARG A 341 -20.20 -10.40 -20.09
C ARG A 341 -20.58 -11.85 -19.82
N GLU A 342 -20.87 -12.23 -18.57
CA GLU A 342 -21.30 -13.61 -18.25
C GLU A 342 -22.64 -13.99 -18.93
N GLY A 343 -23.43 -13.02 -19.40
CA GLY A 343 -24.67 -13.28 -20.15
C GLY A 343 -24.55 -13.22 -21.68
N THR A 344 -23.42 -12.82 -22.27
CA THR A 344 -23.31 -12.60 -23.73
C THR A 344 -22.87 -13.85 -24.48
N ILE A 345 -22.27 -14.83 -23.79
CA ILE A 345 -21.80 -16.09 -24.40
C ILE A 345 -23.00 -17.01 -24.70
N ASP A 346 -24.04 -16.99 -23.87
CA ASP A 346 -25.23 -17.84 -24.05
C ASP A 346 -26.12 -17.39 -25.23
N GLU A 347 -26.07 -16.12 -25.63
CA GLU A 347 -26.89 -15.60 -26.75
C GLU A 347 -26.22 -15.75 -28.12
N GLU A 348 -24.89 -15.77 -28.19
CA GLU A 348 -24.17 -16.00 -29.45
C GLU A 348 -24.16 -17.49 -29.85
N GLU A 349 -24.06 -18.43 -28.90
CA GLU A 349 -24.23 -19.87 -29.21
C GLU A 349 -25.68 -20.24 -29.58
N ALA A 350 -26.68 -19.51 -29.11
CA ALA A 350 -28.08 -19.76 -29.47
C ALA A 350 -28.42 -19.31 -30.90
N ASN A 351 -27.73 -18.31 -31.44
CA ASN A 351 -28.02 -17.75 -32.77
C ASN A 351 -27.25 -18.41 -33.92
N GLU A 352 -26.25 -19.26 -33.65
CA GLU A 352 -25.60 -20.10 -34.68
C GLU A 352 -26.37 -21.40 -34.97
N THR A 353 -27.49 -21.66 -34.27
CA THR A 353 -28.26 -22.91 -34.41
C THR A 353 -29.67 -22.74 -35.02
N THR A 354 -29.97 -21.63 -35.70
CA THR A 354 -31.26 -21.44 -36.41
C THR A 354 -31.15 -21.27 -37.91
#